data_AF-A0A1H7R6V9-F1
#
_entry.id   AF-A0A1H7R6V9-F1
#
_cell.length_a   1.000
_cell.length_b   1.000
_cell.length_c   1.000
_cell.angle_alpha   90.00
_cell.angle_beta   90.00
_cell.angle_gamma   90.00
#
_symmetry.space_group_name_H-M   'P 1'
#
loop_
_entity.id
_entity.type
_entity.pdbx_description
1 polymer ?
#
loop_
_entity_poly.entity_id
_entity_poly.type
_entity_poly.pdbx_seq_one_letter_code
_entity_poly.pdbx_strand_id
1 'polypeptide(L)'
;MRIKLLWLLGVAAALTAALLLTQAEEGERPRETEAASRPPYAPPPVVLAPALPISAAAAASLDIPAKILTRADNPYAEITRLRQQKIPGSYAKAAMLVDLCKEAIGSIYRYRFYTSEQLELDGSPKSSRDGEIEARRAASMQSTEARCRDVFEDKELQHPLSDDTYGQAFENAKKQMTNATRFQDRRLALQQLNQQGQLASAYRDIAGMDGGPIFFNGKIFKDQEANEFQSAASLYFLMGSDFSDSGNQDLRYLIICNTTVQCPNAPIDEILKDKSAAERARIATLAAAIRDALEAGNIEAFLPQDTSRP
;
A
#
# COMPACT_ATOMS: atom_id res chain seq x y z
N MET A 1 55.16 29.79 12.44
CA MET A 1 54.63 28.94 11.36
C MET A 1 55.13 27.49 11.48
N ARG A 2 54.84 26.79 12.60
CA ARG A 2 55.34 25.42 12.88
C ARG A 2 54.34 24.49 13.62
N ILE A 3 53.06 24.85 13.70
CA ILE A 3 52.06 24.07 14.47
C ILE A 3 51.10 23.27 13.57
N LYS A 4 51.07 23.52 12.25
CA LYS A 4 50.15 22.82 11.32
C LYS A 4 50.66 21.49 10.74
N LEU A 5 51.88 21.04 11.07
CA LEU A 5 52.45 19.80 10.48
C LEU A 5 52.28 18.55 11.35
N LEU A 6 51.88 18.68 12.62
CA LEU A 6 51.76 17.53 13.54
C LEU A 6 50.39 16.86 13.53
N TRP A 7 49.35 17.49 12.97
CA TRP A 7 48.00 16.91 12.91
C TRP A 7 47.77 15.97 11.73
N LEU A 8 48.53 16.12 10.63
CA LEU A 8 48.37 15.28 9.44
C LEU A 8 49.05 13.91 9.55
N LEU A 9 49.99 13.73 10.49
CA LEU A 9 50.66 12.45 10.75
C LEU A 9 49.90 11.57 11.76
N GLY A 10 49.02 12.15 12.58
CA GLY A 10 48.24 11.39 13.57
C GLY A 10 47.04 10.64 12.98
N VAL A 11 46.41 11.17 11.92
CA VAL A 11 45.22 10.58 11.31
C VAL A 11 45.56 9.42 10.36
N ALA A 12 46.74 9.45 9.73
CA ALA A 12 47.19 8.39 8.84
C ALA A 12 47.58 7.09 9.59
N ALA A 13 48.06 7.18 10.84
CA ALA A 13 48.43 6.00 11.64
C ALA A 13 47.21 5.27 12.24
N ALA A 14 46.08 5.96 12.43
CA ALA A 14 44.86 5.36 12.97
C ALA A 14 44.06 4.55 11.92
N LEU A 15 44.17 4.89 10.62
CA LEU A 15 43.49 4.14 9.56
C LEU A 15 44.17 2.81 9.21
N THR A 16 45.49 2.69 9.37
CA THR A 16 46.21 1.44 9.05
C THR A 16 46.07 0.37 10.14
N ALA A 17 45.89 0.77 11.41
CA ALA A 17 45.68 -0.17 12.52
C ALA A 17 44.28 -0.82 12.49
N ALA A 18 43.26 -0.12 11.97
CA ALA A 18 41.90 -0.64 11.85
C ALA A 18 41.74 -1.66 10.69
N LEU A 19 42.59 -1.61 9.65
CA LEU A 19 42.56 -2.57 8.54
C LEU A 19 43.30 -3.89 8.83
N LEU A 20 44.20 -3.91 9.83
CA LEU A 20 44.96 -5.11 10.19
C LEU A 20 44.27 -5.98 11.25
N LEU A 21 43.22 -5.47 11.91
CA LEU A 21 42.45 -6.21 12.93
C LEU A 21 41.26 -6.99 12.37
N THR A 22 40.87 -6.78 11.10
CA THR A 22 39.76 -7.50 10.45
C THR A 22 40.20 -8.72 9.63
N GLN A 23 41.50 -9.01 9.57
CA GLN A 23 42.06 -10.13 8.78
C GLN A 23 42.57 -11.31 9.65
N ALA A 24 42.29 -11.33 10.97
CA ALA A 24 42.87 -12.30 11.90
C ALA A 24 41.86 -13.23 12.61
N GLU A 25 40.64 -13.38 12.09
CA GLU A 25 39.65 -14.34 12.62
C GLU A 25 39.10 -15.31 11.55
N GLU A 26 39.95 -15.77 10.61
CA GLU A 26 39.72 -17.04 9.93
C GLU A 26 40.27 -18.20 10.78
N GLY A 27 39.61 -18.41 11.90
CA GLY A 27 39.80 -19.57 12.77
C GLY A 27 39.18 -20.81 12.13
N GLU A 28 40.05 -21.67 11.64
CA GLU A 28 39.86 -23.05 11.20
C GLU A 28 38.86 -23.82 12.10
N ARG A 29 37.65 -24.10 11.56
CA ARG A 29 36.72 -25.06 12.18
C ARG A 29 36.93 -26.45 11.56
N PRO A 30 37.06 -27.50 12.39
CA PRO A 30 37.24 -28.86 11.92
C PRO A 30 36.00 -29.33 11.14
N ARG A 31 36.24 -29.97 9.99
CA ARG A 31 35.24 -30.77 9.27
C ARG A 31 34.94 -32.03 10.08
N GLU A 32 33.85 -32.00 10.83
CA GLU A 32 33.14 -33.22 11.20
C GLU A 32 32.25 -33.64 10.04
N THR A 33 32.66 -34.72 9.39
CA THR A 33 31.81 -35.60 8.60
C THR A 33 30.82 -36.30 9.53
N GLU A 34 29.54 -35.95 9.45
CA GLU A 34 28.47 -36.90 9.72
C GLU A 34 27.21 -36.57 8.89
N ALA A 35 26.78 -37.56 8.12
CA ALA A 35 25.60 -37.51 7.30
C ALA A 35 24.34 -37.59 8.18
N ALA A 36 23.52 -36.54 8.17
CA ALA A 36 22.12 -36.64 8.55
C ALA A 36 21.27 -36.20 7.35
N SER A 37 20.72 -37.18 6.64
CA SER A 37 19.68 -36.98 5.63
C SER A 37 18.54 -36.15 6.21
N ARG A 38 18.48 -34.87 5.83
CA ARG A 38 17.26 -34.08 6.00
C ARG A 38 16.23 -34.58 5.00
N PRO A 39 15.01 -34.93 5.42
CA PRO A 39 13.96 -35.23 4.47
C PRO A 39 13.70 -34.00 3.59
N PRO A 40 13.34 -34.18 2.31
CA PRO A 40 13.02 -33.07 1.44
C PRO A 40 11.90 -32.24 2.08
N TYR A 41 12.15 -30.94 2.24
CA TYR A 41 11.15 -29.97 2.66
C TYR A 41 10.09 -29.89 1.56
N ALA A 42 9.07 -30.74 1.66
CA ALA A 42 7.86 -30.58 0.89
C ALA A 42 7.18 -29.29 1.40
N PRO A 43 6.93 -28.28 0.54
CA PRO A 43 6.08 -27.17 0.94
C PRO A 43 4.74 -27.74 1.42
N PRO A 44 4.14 -27.19 2.50
CA PRO A 44 2.84 -27.65 2.94
C PRO A 44 1.86 -27.57 1.77
N PRO A 45 0.98 -28.58 1.58
CA PRO A 45 -0.02 -28.52 0.52
C PRO A 45 -0.83 -27.24 0.70
N VAL A 46 -0.93 -26.45 -0.37
CA VAL A 46 -1.92 -25.37 -0.47
C VAL A 46 -3.27 -26.05 -0.33
N VAL A 47 -3.83 -26.02 0.89
CA VAL A 47 -5.19 -26.45 1.13
C VAL A 47 -6.07 -25.42 0.44
N LEU A 48 -6.46 -25.73 -0.79
CA LEU A 48 -7.52 -25.01 -1.48
C LEU A 48 -8.74 -25.09 -0.58
N ALA A 49 -9.09 -23.97 0.06
CA ALA A 49 -10.33 -23.87 0.80
C ALA A 49 -11.46 -24.36 -0.12
N PRO A 50 -12.36 -25.25 0.35
CA PRO A 50 -13.47 -25.69 -0.47
C PRO A 50 -14.21 -24.45 -0.96
N ALA A 51 -14.40 -24.36 -2.28
CA ALA A 51 -15.14 -23.28 -2.91
C ALA A 51 -16.49 -23.18 -2.20
N LEU A 52 -16.70 -22.09 -1.45
CA LEU A 52 -17.95 -21.87 -0.73
C LEU A 52 -19.09 -21.93 -1.77
N PRO A 53 -20.18 -22.68 -1.51
CA PRO A 53 -21.35 -22.65 -2.37
C PRO A 53 -22.03 -21.29 -2.21
N ILE A 54 -21.58 -20.31 -3.00
CA ILE A 54 -22.17 -18.97 -3.05
C ILE A 54 -23.41 -19.08 -3.93
N SER A 55 -24.58 -19.17 -3.29
CA SER A 55 -25.86 -18.90 -3.97
C SER A 55 -25.77 -17.53 -4.63
N ALA A 56 -26.23 -17.40 -5.88
CA ALA A 56 -26.23 -16.14 -6.64
C ALA A 56 -26.96 -14.98 -5.90
N ALA A 57 -27.75 -15.28 -4.87
CA ALA A 57 -28.38 -14.30 -3.97
C ALA A 57 -27.42 -13.66 -2.93
N ALA A 58 -26.24 -14.26 -2.69
CA ALA A 58 -25.22 -13.75 -1.76
C ALA A 58 -24.23 -12.76 -2.41
N ALA A 59 -24.41 -12.45 -3.70
CA ALA A 59 -23.73 -11.36 -4.38
C ALA A 59 -24.36 -9.98 -4.09
N ALA A 60 -25.26 -9.88 -3.11
CA ALA A 60 -25.56 -8.62 -2.46
C ALA A 60 -24.33 -8.21 -1.63
N SER A 61 -23.29 -7.76 -2.33
CA SER A 61 -22.11 -7.16 -1.72
C SER A 61 -22.59 -6.04 -0.82
N LEU A 62 -21.97 -5.89 0.34
CA LEU A 62 -22.21 -4.75 1.20
C LEU A 62 -21.98 -3.45 0.41
N ASP A 63 -23.06 -2.83 -0.08
CA ASP A 63 -23.03 -1.61 -0.89
C ASP A 63 -22.91 -0.39 0.03
N ILE A 64 -21.77 -0.31 0.71
CA ILE A 64 -21.37 0.92 1.38
C ILE A 64 -20.38 1.62 0.46
N PRO A 65 -20.74 2.82 -0.07
CA PRO A 65 -19.83 3.64 -0.84
C PRO A 65 -18.54 3.91 -0.07
N ALA A 66 -17.40 3.76 -0.75
CA ALA A 66 -16.06 3.97 -0.17
C ALA A 66 -15.93 5.34 0.53
N LYS A 67 -16.57 6.39 -0.01
CA LYS A 67 -16.61 7.75 0.56
C LYS A 67 -17.21 7.80 1.98
N ILE A 68 -18.19 6.96 2.29
CA ILE A 68 -18.83 6.95 3.63
C ILE A 68 -17.83 6.41 4.65
N LEU A 69 -17.14 5.33 4.30
CA LEU A 69 -16.15 4.69 5.16
C LEU A 69 -14.96 5.62 5.41
N THR A 70 -14.41 6.22 4.37
CA THR A 70 -13.21 7.07 4.49
C THR A 70 -13.43 8.33 5.33
N ARG A 71 -14.69 8.71 5.58
CA ARG A 71 -15.08 9.84 6.42
C ARG A 71 -15.55 9.42 7.83
N ALA A 72 -15.42 8.14 8.21
CA ALA A 72 -15.90 7.67 9.51
C ALA A 72 -15.21 8.43 10.67
N ASP A 73 -16.00 9.07 11.53
CA ASP A 73 -15.50 9.80 12.71
C ASP A 73 -14.89 8.84 13.74
N ASN A 74 -15.43 7.63 13.84
CA ASN A 74 -14.90 6.56 14.68
C ASN A 74 -14.63 5.29 13.83
N PRO A 75 -13.46 5.21 13.17
CA PRO A 75 -13.07 4.04 12.37
C PRO A 75 -13.06 2.74 13.18
N TYR A 76 -12.67 2.79 14.46
CA TYR A 76 -12.64 1.61 15.35
C TYR A 76 -14.02 0.96 15.46
N ALA A 77 -15.04 1.74 15.84
CA ALA A 77 -16.41 1.25 15.97
C ALA A 77 -16.96 0.71 14.63
N GLU A 78 -16.66 1.39 13.51
CA GLU A 78 -17.10 0.97 12.19
C GLU A 78 -16.45 -0.35 11.74
N ILE A 79 -15.14 -0.51 11.98
CA ILE A 79 -14.43 -1.77 11.74
C ILE A 79 -15.04 -2.90 12.57
N THR A 80 -15.27 -2.69 13.87
CA THR A 80 -15.90 -3.68 14.73
C THR A 80 -17.28 -4.08 14.22
N ARG A 81 -18.12 -3.10 13.83
CA ARG A 81 -19.46 -3.32 13.27
C ARG A 81 -19.41 -4.12 11.97
N LEU A 82 -18.45 -3.83 11.09
CA LEU A 82 -18.27 -4.54 9.82
C LEU A 82 -17.81 -5.99 10.04
N ARG A 83 -16.82 -6.22 10.91
CA ARG A 83 -16.33 -7.56 11.25
C ARG A 83 -17.41 -8.45 11.85
N GLN A 84 -18.31 -7.88 12.67
CA GLN A 84 -19.40 -8.64 13.29
C GLN A 84 -20.46 -9.12 12.30
N GLN A 85 -20.57 -8.51 11.10
CA GLN A 85 -21.59 -8.91 10.13
C GLN A 85 -21.32 -10.26 9.49
N LYS A 86 -20.04 -10.62 9.26
CA LYS A 86 -19.64 -11.93 8.71
C LYS A 86 -20.41 -12.29 7.43
N ILE A 87 -20.59 -11.30 6.56
CA ILE A 87 -21.20 -11.44 5.23
C ILE A 87 -20.19 -11.11 4.14
N PRO A 88 -20.41 -11.54 2.88
CA PRO A 88 -19.51 -11.22 1.77
C PRO A 88 -19.17 -9.72 1.68
N GLY A 89 -17.87 -9.42 1.67
CA GLY A 89 -17.36 -8.05 1.55
C GLY A 89 -17.32 -7.21 2.83
N SER A 90 -17.99 -7.63 3.91
CA SER A 90 -17.98 -6.87 5.17
C SER A 90 -16.56 -6.73 5.76
N TYR A 91 -15.80 -7.82 5.82
CA TYR A 91 -14.40 -7.77 6.24
C TYR A 91 -13.51 -6.99 5.26
N ALA A 92 -13.78 -7.03 3.95
CA ALA A 92 -12.99 -6.26 2.98
C ALA A 92 -13.10 -4.75 3.19
N LYS A 93 -14.31 -4.25 3.51
CA LYS A 93 -14.53 -2.85 3.89
C LYS A 93 -13.85 -2.52 5.22
N ALA A 94 -13.88 -3.43 6.18
CA ALA A 94 -13.16 -3.28 7.45
C ALA A 94 -11.64 -3.19 7.24
N ALA A 95 -11.09 -4.09 6.42
CA ALA A 95 -9.68 -4.12 6.05
C ALA A 95 -9.25 -2.84 5.33
N MET A 96 -10.08 -2.29 4.43
CA MET A 96 -9.82 -1.00 3.80
C MET A 96 -9.66 0.14 4.82
N LEU A 97 -10.50 0.18 5.87
CA LEU A 97 -10.38 1.17 6.95
C LEU A 97 -9.11 0.95 7.79
N VAL A 98 -8.80 -0.31 8.12
CA VAL A 98 -7.56 -0.66 8.81
C VAL A 98 -6.35 -0.19 8.01
N ASP A 99 -6.30 -0.49 6.71
CA ASP A 99 -5.18 -0.11 5.82
C ASP A 99 -5.04 1.41 5.73
N LEU A 100 -6.16 2.14 5.59
CA LEU A 100 -6.16 3.61 5.60
C LEU A 100 -5.63 4.16 6.92
N CYS A 101 -6.06 3.63 8.06
CA CYS A 101 -5.56 4.08 9.36
C CYS A 101 -4.08 3.76 9.55
N LYS A 102 -3.61 2.59 9.10
CA LYS A 102 -2.19 2.23 9.12
C LYS A 102 -1.36 3.16 8.24
N GLU A 103 -1.85 3.49 7.05
CA GLU A 103 -1.17 4.41 6.14
C GLU A 103 -1.13 5.84 6.69
N ALA A 104 -2.22 6.30 7.32
CA ALA A 104 -2.33 7.63 7.91
C ALA A 104 -1.43 7.81 9.15
N ILE A 105 -1.38 6.81 10.03
CA ILE A 105 -0.45 6.82 11.16
C ILE A 105 0.99 6.63 10.67
N GLY A 106 1.21 5.78 9.67
CA GLY A 106 2.51 5.60 9.03
C GLY A 106 3.04 6.87 8.35
N SER A 107 2.18 7.70 7.76
CA SER A 107 2.58 8.99 7.18
C SER A 107 2.99 10.01 8.25
N ILE A 108 2.33 10.03 9.41
CA ILE A 108 2.77 10.82 10.57
C ILE A 108 4.17 10.43 11.01
N TYR A 109 4.45 9.13 11.15
CA TYR A 109 5.77 8.67 11.57
C TYR A 109 6.83 9.01 10.52
N ARG A 110 6.58 8.72 9.24
CA ARG A 110 7.50 9.09 8.15
C ARG A 110 7.83 10.58 8.18
N TYR A 111 6.84 11.44 8.36
CA TYR A 111 7.05 12.88 8.46
C TYR A 111 7.97 13.27 9.63
N ARG A 112 7.74 12.70 10.82
CA ARG A 112 8.57 12.97 12.00
C ARG A 112 10.02 12.52 11.87
N PHE A 113 10.29 11.57 10.98
CA PHE A 113 11.63 11.01 10.75
C PHE A 113 12.32 11.56 9.50
N TYR A 114 11.67 12.40 8.69
CA TYR A 114 12.37 13.07 7.60
C TYR A 114 13.41 14.04 8.15
N THR A 115 14.62 13.98 7.59
CA THR A 115 15.62 15.03 7.82
C THR A 115 15.21 16.30 7.09
N SER A 116 15.70 17.46 7.52
CA SER A 116 15.50 18.73 6.81
C SER A 116 15.93 18.66 5.33
N GLU A 117 16.95 17.85 5.04
CA GLU A 117 17.49 17.63 3.69
C GLU A 117 16.56 16.78 2.80
N GLN A 118 15.84 15.82 3.39
CA GLN A 118 14.80 15.05 2.68
C GLN A 118 13.55 15.88 2.44
N LEU A 119 13.16 16.70 3.43
CA LEU A 119 12.10 17.67 3.26
C LEU A 119 12.43 18.64 2.10
N GLU A 120 13.67 19.12 2.01
CA GLU A 120 14.14 19.99 0.92
C GLU A 120 14.08 19.35 -0.47
N LEU A 121 14.50 18.09 -0.60
CA LEU A 121 14.45 17.34 -1.87
C LEU A 121 13.02 17.10 -2.36
N ASP A 122 12.06 16.93 -1.43
CA ASP A 122 10.63 16.82 -1.74
C ASP A 122 9.98 18.18 -2.07
N GLY A 123 10.77 19.27 -2.09
CA GLY A 123 10.29 20.62 -2.38
C GLY A 123 9.72 21.33 -1.15
N SER A 124 10.03 20.87 0.07
CA SER A 124 9.69 21.59 1.28
C SER A 124 10.48 22.89 1.33
N PRO A 125 9.81 24.05 1.46
CA PRO A 125 10.54 25.28 1.65
C PRO A 125 11.43 25.12 2.90
N LYS A 126 12.74 25.30 2.70
CA LYS A 126 13.71 25.49 3.78
C LYS A 126 13.13 26.50 4.76
N SER A 127 12.70 26.04 5.92
CA SER A 127 12.43 26.84 7.12
C SER A 127 11.73 28.20 6.90
N SER A 128 10.50 28.32 7.41
CA SER A 128 9.74 29.56 7.61
C SER A 128 9.14 30.19 6.34
N ARG A 129 7.80 30.11 6.18
CA ARG A 129 6.97 31.28 5.83
C ARG A 129 5.46 31.08 5.79
N ASP A 130 4.92 29.86 5.75
CA ASP A 130 3.46 29.66 5.79
C ASP A 130 3.02 28.92 7.06
N GLY A 131 2.85 29.68 8.15
CA GLY A 131 2.27 29.17 9.39
C GLY A 131 0.88 28.55 9.18
N GLU A 132 0.18 28.92 8.11
CA GLU A 132 -1.08 28.27 7.70
C GLU A 132 -0.88 26.81 7.26
N ILE A 133 0.19 26.52 6.49
CA ILE A 133 0.48 25.15 6.03
C ILE A 133 0.88 24.27 7.21
N GLU A 134 1.74 24.79 8.10
CA GLU A 134 2.13 24.09 9.33
C GLU A 134 0.92 23.83 10.25
N ALA A 135 0.04 24.82 10.42
CA ALA A 135 -1.18 24.68 11.21
C ALA A 135 -2.15 23.65 10.62
N ARG A 136 -2.38 23.68 9.29
CA ARG A 136 -3.23 22.69 8.59
C ARG A 136 -2.67 21.28 8.74
N ARG A 137 -1.35 21.11 8.60
CA ARG A 137 -0.70 19.80 8.80
C ARG A 137 -0.83 19.34 10.25
N ALA A 138 -0.54 20.20 11.23
CA ALA A 138 -0.69 19.85 12.64
C ALA A 138 -2.12 19.41 12.98
N ALA A 139 -3.12 20.11 12.46
CA ALA A 139 -4.53 19.73 12.59
C ALA A 139 -4.84 18.37 11.91
N SER A 140 -4.29 18.11 10.72
CA SER A 140 -4.42 16.82 10.03
C SER A 140 -3.82 15.66 10.83
N MET A 141 -2.61 15.85 11.36
CA MET A 141 -1.93 14.85 12.19
C MET A 141 -2.73 14.58 13.47
N GLN A 142 -3.22 15.62 14.15
CA GLN A 142 -4.07 15.46 15.34
C GLN A 142 -5.37 14.73 15.03
N SER A 143 -6.07 15.07 13.95
CA SER A 143 -7.30 14.40 13.51
C SER A 143 -7.03 12.92 13.20
N THR A 144 -5.94 12.64 12.50
CA THR A 144 -5.53 11.27 12.18
C THR A 144 -5.21 10.47 13.44
N GLU A 145 -4.40 11.02 14.35
CA GLU A 145 -4.09 10.33 15.61
C GLU A 145 -5.36 10.06 16.42
N ALA A 146 -6.27 11.03 16.55
CA ALA A 146 -7.50 10.87 17.30
C ALA A 146 -8.42 9.78 16.74
N ARG A 147 -8.41 9.55 15.42
CA ARG A 147 -9.32 8.61 14.75
C ARG A 147 -8.72 7.22 14.53
N CYS A 148 -7.41 7.16 14.30
CA CYS A 148 -6.75 5.95 13.81
C CYS A 148 -5.76 5.31 14.77
N ARG A 149 -5.42 5.97 15.90
CA ARG A 149 -4.47 5.40 16.87
C ARG A 149 -4.94 4.06 17.42
N ASP A 150 -6.18 3.97 17.89
CA ASP A 150 -6.70 2.73 18.48
C ASP A 150 -6.76 1.58 17.46
N VAL A 151 -7.10 1.89 16.21
CA VAL A 151 -7.08 0.91 15.10
C VAL A 151 -5.66 0.42 14.80
N PHE A 152 -4.68 1.33 14.83
CA PHE A 152 -3.28 1.00 14.58
C PHE A 152 -2.67 0.14 15.69
N GLU A 153 -3.04 0.39 16.94
CA GLU A 153 -2.52 -0.29 18.13
C GLU A 153 -3.19 -1.66 18.37
N ASP A 154 -4.46 -1.82 17.98
CA ASP A 154 -5.20 -3.08 18.10
C ASP A 154 -4.87 -4.04 16.93
N LYS A 155 -4.00 -5.01 17.20
CA LYS A 155 -3.62 -6.04 16.22
C LYS A 155 -4.75 -7.00 15.87
N GLU A 156 -5.70 -7.22 16.78
CA GLU A 156 -6.81 -8.15 16.56
C GLU A 156 -7.79 -7.59 15.52
N LEU A 157 -7.91 -6.27 15.40
CA LEU A 157 -8.70 -5.64 14.33
C LEU A 157 -8.12 -5.85 12.92
N GLN A 158 -6.84 -6.22 12.82
CA GLN A 158 -6.15 -6.38 11.54
C GLN A 158 -6.38 -7.75 10.88
N HIS A 159 -7.10 -8.63 11.56
CA HIS A 159 -7.39 -9.99 11.10
C HIS A 159 -8.90 -10.28 11.11
N PRO A 160 -9.38 -11.18 10.24
CA PRO A 160 -10.78 -11.63 10.30
C PRO A 160 -11.02 -12.39 11.60
N LEU A 161 -12.29 -12.44 12.03
CA LEU A 161 -12.66 -13.29 13.16
C LEU A 161 -12.47 -14.76 12.76
N SER A 162 -12.13 -15.62 13.73
CA SER A 162 -11.87 -17.04 13.46
C SER A 162 -13.08 -17.81 12.91
N ASP A 163 -14.28 -17.30 13.14
CA ASP A 163 -15.54 -17.84 12.63
C ASP A 163 -16.12 -17.05 11.44
N ASP A 164 -15.41 -16.02 10.95
CA ASP A 164 -15.74 -15.28 9.73
C ASP A 164 -15.11 -15.95 8.51
N THR A 165 -15.85 -16.88 7.89
CA THR A 165 -15.38 -17.62 6.71
C THR A 165 -15.15 -16.72 5.49
N TYR A 166 -15.94 -15.66 5.32
CA TYR A 166 -15.78 -14.70 4.24
C TYR A 166 -14.54 -13.82 4.47
N GLY A 167 -14.34 -13.34 5.69
CA GLY A 167 -13.14 -12.58 6.06
C GLY A 167 -11.85 -13.39 5.87
N GLN A 168 -11.85 -14.67 6.26
CA GLN A 168 -10.71 -15.57 6.02
C GLN A 168 -10.46 -15.79 4.52
N ALA A 169 -11.51 -16.00 3.73
CA ALA A 169 -11.37 -16.15 2.28
C ALA A 169 -10.79 -14.88 1.62
N PHE A 170 -11.27 -13.71 2.03
CA PHE A 170 -10.72 -12.42 1.59
C PHE A 170 -9.24 -12.25 1.96
N GLU A 171 -8.88 -12.47 3.24
CA GLU A 171 -7.51 -12.29 3.71
C GLU A 171 -6.54 -13.25 2.98
N ASN A 172 -6.96 -14.49 2.75
CA ASN A 172 -6.19 -15.46 1.98
C ASN A 172 -6.01 -15.04 0.52
N ALA A 173 -7.07 -14.55 -0.14
CA ALA A 173 -6.99 -14.05 -1.51
C ALA A 173 -6.05 -12.84 -1.64
N LYS A 174 -6.10 -11.90 -0.68
CA LYS A 174 -5.18 -10.76 -0.62
C LYS A 174 -3.73 -11.21 -0.40
N LYS A 175 -3.48 -12.10 0.57
CA LYS A 175 -2.15 -12.68 0.81
C LYS A 175 -1.62 -13.40 -0.43
N GLN A 176 -2.47 -14.14 -1.13
CA GLN A 176 -2.09 -14.81 -2.37
C GLN A 176 -1.76 -13.79 -3.47
N MET A 177 -2.54 -12.73 -3.61
CA MET A 177 -2.30 -11.65 -4.58
C MET A 177 -0.92 -11.00 -4.36
N THR A 178 -0.62 -10.61 -3.13
CA THR A 178 0.64 -9.93 -2.78
C THR A 178 1.85 -10.86 -2.93
N ASN A 179 1.71 -12.15 -2.64
CA ASN A 179 2.81 -13.13 -2.73
C ASN A 179 2.87 -13.86 -4.09
N ALA A 180 2.00 -13.55 -5.04
CA ALA A 180 1.93 -14.25 -6.31
C ALA A 180 3.19 -14.00 -7.15
N THR A 181 4.02 -15.04 -7.30
CA THR A 181 5.17 -15.02 -8.21
C THR A 181 4.80 -15.51 -9.62
N ARG A 182 3.65 -16.16 -9.77
CA ARG A 182 3.15 -16.72 -11.04
C ARG A 182 1.79 -16.11 -11.42
N PHE A 183 1.54 -16.03 -12.72
CA PHE A 183 0.27 -15.47 -13.23
C PHE A 183 -0.96 -16.26 -12.83
N GLN A 184 -0.84 -17.59 -12.71
CA GLN A 184 -1.94 -18.46 -12.31
C GLN A 184 -2.39 -18.17 -10.87
N ASP A 185 -1.43 -17.90 -9.97
CA ASP A 185 -1.74 -17.56 -8.57
C ASP A 185 -2.43 -16.20 -8.48
N ARG A 186 -1.95 -15.21 -9.27
CA ARG A 186 -2.60 -13.90 -9.39
C ARG A 186 -4.03 -14.00 -9.91
N ARG A 187 -4.23 -14.81 -10.96
CA ARG A 187 -5.55 -15.08 -11.54
C ARG A 187 -6.50 -15.70 -10.52
N LEU A 188 -6.04 -16.70 -9.76
CA LEU A 188 -6.86 -17.34 -8.73
C LEU A 188 -7.25 -16.35 -7.62
N ALA A 189 -6.30 -15.53 -7.16
CA ALA A 189 -6.57 -14.50 -6.16
C ALA A 189 -7.61 -13.47 -6.65
N LEU A 190 -7.46 -12.96 -7.87
CA LEU A 190 -8.42 -12.03 -8.47
C LEU A 190 -9.81 -12.66 -8.65
N GLN A 191 -9.88 -13.94 -9.02
CA GLN A 191 -11.14 -14.69 -9.09
C GLN A 191 -11.83 -14.77 -7.72
N GLN A 192 -11.09 -15.10 -6.67
CA GLN A 192 -11.63 -15.19 -5.30
C GLN A 192 -12.11 -13.84 -4.77
N LEU A 193 -11.41 -12.75 -5.08
CA LEU A 193 -11.85 -11.40 -4.73
C LEU A 193 -13.09 -10.99 -5.53
N ASN A 194 -13.13 -11.31 -6.82
CA ASN A 194 -14.27 -11.01 -7.67
C ASN A 194 -15.54 -11.75 -7.23
N GLN A 195 -15.41 -13.03 -6.83
CA GLN A 195 -16.52 -13.83 -6.30
C GLN A 195 -17.16 -13.22 -5.03
N GLN A 196 -16.43 -12.37 -4.31
CA GLN A 196 -16.92 -11.66 -3.12
C GLN A 196 -17.36 -10.22 -3.43
N GLY A 197 -17.32 -9.80 -4.70
CA GLY A 197 -17.56 -8.41 -5.11
C GLY A 197 -16.48 -7.45 -4.62
N GLN A 198 -15.27 -7.95 -4.34
CA GLN A 198 -14.16 -7.20 -3.74
C GLN A 198 -12.97 -7.02 -4.68
N LEU A 199 -13.17 -7.11 -6.01
CA LEU A 199 -12.08 -6.93 -6.97
C LEU A 199 -11.36 -5.57 -6.78
N ALA A 200 -12.11 -4.51 -6.48
CA ALA A 200 -11.58 -3.19 -6.20
C ALA A 200 -10.58 -3.14 -5.02
N SER A 201 -10.66 -4.07 -4.06
CA SER A 201 -9.72 -4.14 -2.93
C SER A 201 -8.29 -4.52 -3.33
N ALA A 202 -8.10 -5.07 -4.54
CA ALA A 202 -6.79 -5.41 -5.09
C ALA A 202 -6.16 -4.26 -5.89
N TYR A 203 -6.75 -3.05 -5.92
CA TYR A 203 -6.28 -1.99 -6.82
C TYR A 203 -4.79 -1.65 -6.63
N ARG A 204 -4.27 -1.67 -5.38
CA ARG A 204 -2.85 -1.41 -5.08
C ARG A 204 -1.93 -2.49 -5.66
N ASP A 205 -2.27 -3.76 -5.42
CA ASP A 205 -1.53 -4.90 -5.97
C ASP A 205 -1.61 -4.92 -7.50
N ILE A 206 -2.75 -4.53 -8.08
CA ILE A 206 -2.97 -4.41 -9.53
C ILE A 206 -2.11 -3.27 -10.12
N ALA A 207 -2.06 -2.13 -9.44
CA ALA A 207 -1.27 -0.97 -9.82
C ALA A 207 0.24 -1.16 -9.62
N GLY A 208 0.67 -2.33 -9.14
CA GLY A 208 2.09 -2.62 -8.92
C GLY A 208 2.73 -1.76 -7.84
N MET A 209 1.92 -1.15 -6.96
CA MET A 209 2.43 -0.33 -5.84
C MET A 209 3.26 -1.15 -4.85
N ASP A 210 3.08 -2.47 -4.85
CA ASP A 210 3.80 -3.43 -4.02
C ASP A 210 4.90 -4.19 -4.80
N GLY A 211 5.35 -3.63 -5.94
CA GLY A 211 6.52 -4.13 -6.70
C GLY A 211 6.22 -5.17 -7.80
N GLY A 212 4.94 -5.45 -8.07
CA GLY A 212 4.52 -6.39 -9.12
C GLY A 212 4.42 -5.76 -10.52
N PRO A 213 4.48 -6.57 -11.60
CA PRO A 213 4.24 -6.10 -12.96
C PRO A 213 2.80 -5.60 -13.16
N ILE A 214 2.66 -4.51 -13.92
CA ILE A 214 1.39 -3.84 -14.20
C ILE A 214 0.84 -4.33 -15.55
N PHE A 215 -0.37 -4.90 -15.52
CA PHE A 215 -1.08 -5.32 -16.72
C PHE A 215 -2.43 -4.63 -16.80
N PHE A 216 -2.77 -4.14 -17.99
CA PHE A 216 -4.11 -3.66 -18.27
C PHE A 216 -4.48 -3.87 -19.73
N ASN A 217 -5.63 -4.51 -19.97
CA ASN A 217 -6.18 -4.82 -21.30
C ASN A 217 -5.13 -5.40 -22.27
N GLY A 218 -4.46 -6.47 -21.83
CA GLY A 218 -3.47 -7.20 -22.63
C GLY A 218 -2.12 -6.49 -22.81
N LYS A 219 -1.93 -5.30 -22.24
CA LYS A 219 -0.67 -4.57 -22.28
C LYS A 219 0.08 -4.67 -20.96
N ILE A 220 1.41 -4.75 -21.05
CA ILE A 220 2.31 -4.61 -19.91
C ILE A 220 2.74 -3.14 -19.86
N PHE A 221 2.47 -2.47 -18.74
CA PHE A 221 2.89 -1.09 -18.53
C PHE A 221 4.28 -1.09 -17.90
N LYS A 222 5.22 -0.34 -18.48
CA LYS A 222 6.61 -0.21 -18.02
C LYS A 222 6.99 1.27 -17.93
N ASP A 223 8.02 1.57 -17.14
CA ASP A 223 8.65 2.90 -17.07
C ASP A 223 7.63 4.05 -16.94
N GLN A 224 7.60 4.97 -17.90
CA GLN A 224 6.66 6.11 -17.89
C GLN A 224 5.19 5.67 -17.95
N GLU A 225 4.87 4.63 -18.73
CA GLU A 225 3.49 4.11 -18.80
C GLU A 225 3.07 3.50 -17.46
N ALA A 226 3.99 2.84 -16.75
CA ALA A 226 3.74 2.35 -15.39
C ALA A 226 3.40 3.50 -14.43
N ASN A 227 4.11 4.62 -14.51
CA ASN A 227 3.81 5.81 -13.71
C ASN A 227 2.44 6.42 -14.06
N GLU A 228 2.07 6.48 -15.35
CA GLU A 228 0.73 6.92 -15.77
C GLU A 228 -0.36 5.98 -15.23
N PHE A 229 -0.13 4.66 -15.27
CA PHE A 229 -1.06 3.67 -14.73
C PHE A 229 -1.24 3.80 -13.22
N GLN A 230 -0.15 3.94 -12.47
CA GLN A 230 -0.20 4.15 -11.02
C GLN A 230 -0.93 5.45 -10.68
N SER A 231 -0.68 6.53 -11.43
CA SER A 231 -1.41 7.79 -11.27
C SER A 231 -2.90 7.61 -11.55
N ALA A 232 -3.27 6.83 -12.57
CA ALA A 232 -4.66 6.54 -12.90
C ALA A 232 -5.35 5.68 -11.83
N ALA A 233 -4.66 4.68 -11.27
CA ALA A 233 -5.18 3.86 -10.18
C ALA A 233 -5.35 4.67 -8.88
N SER A 234 -4.40 5.55 -8.56
CA SER A 234 -4.53 6.51 -7.45
C SER A 234 -5.69 7.49 -7.68
N LEU A 235 -5.85 7.97 -8.92
CA LEU A 235 -6.97 8.85 -9.27
C LEU A 235 -8.31 8.12 -9.08
N TYR A 236 -8.44 6.89 -9.57
CA TYR A 236 -9.60 6.01 -9.33
C TYR A 236 -9.92 5.92 -7.83
N PHE A 237 -8.90 5.68 -6.99
CA PHE A 237 -9.10 5.56 -5.55
C PHE A 237 -9.66 6.82 -4.90
N LEU A 238 -9.46 8.00 -5.51
CA LEU A 238 -10.01 9.28 -5.04
C LEU A 238 -11.34 9.66 -5.70
N MET A 239 -11.71 9.00 -6.80
CA MET A 239 -12.97 9.27 -7.51
C MET A 239 -14.19 9.08 -6.59
N GLY A 240 -15.24 9.86 -6.86
CA GLY A 240 -16.49 9.82 -6.09
C GLY A 240 -16.44 10.53 -4.74
N SER A 241 -15.28 11.05 -4.34
CA SER A 241 -15.11 11.85 -3.13
C SER A 241 -15.39 13.31 -3.43
N ASP A 242 -16.05 13.98 -2.49
CA ASP A 242 -16.12 15.43 -2.51
C ASP A 242 -15.02 15.95 -1.60
N PHE A 243 -14.11 16.76 -2.13
CA PHE A 243 -13.01 17.34 -1.37
C PHE A 243 -13.20 18.86 -1.17
N SER A 244 -14.38 19.40 -1.52
CA SER A 244 -14.68 20.83 -1.46
C SER A 244 -14.97 21.37 -0.05
N ASP A 245 -15.16 20.48 0.94
CA ASP A 245 -15.42 20.86 2.33
C ASP A 245 -14.13 21.31 3.04
N SER A 246 -14.15 22.50 3.64
CA SER A 246 -13.01 23.17 4.30
C SER A 246 -12.46 22.46 5.56
N GLY A 247 -12.99 21.29 5.90
CA GLY A 247 -12.55 20.46 7.02
C GLY A 247 -12.17 19.02 6.64
N ASN A 248 -11.92 18.72 5.35
CA ASN A 248 -11.71 17.38 4.76
C ASN A 248 -11.31 16.27 5.77
N GLN A 249 -12.33 15.62 6.34
CA GLN A 249 -12.23 14.48 7.26
C GLN A 249 -12.03 13.15 6.52
N ASP A 250 -11.80 13.19 5.21
CA ASP A 250 -11.52 11.98 4.46
C ASP A 250 -10.11 11.47 4.80
N LEU A 251 -9.99 10.23 5.30
CA LEU A 251 -8.70 9.64 5.66
C LEU A 251 -7.69 9.67 4.50
N ARG A 252 -8.16 9.57 3.25
CA ARG A 252 -7.29 9.64 2.05
C ARG A 252 -6.71 11.05 1.88
N TYR A 253 -7.52 12.08 2.14
CA TYR A 253 -7.05 13.47 2.17
C TYR A 253 -6.01 13.67 3.27
N LEU A 254 -6.29 13.19 4.48
CA LEU A 254 -5.39 13.32 5.62
C LEU A 254 -4.05 12.60 5.38
N ILE A 255 -4.07 11.40 4.79
CA ILE A 255 -2.86 10.68 4.35
C ILE A 255 -2.03 11.58 3.43
N ILE A 256 -2.65 12.11 2.37
CA ILE A 256 -1.95 12.95 1.38
C ILE A 256 -1.36 14.18 2.06
N CYS A 257 -2.16 14.93 2.83
CA CYS A 257 -1.71 16.11 3.59
C CYS A 257 -0.55 15.81 4.55
N ASN A 258 -0.53 14.62 5.17
CA ASN A 258 0.56 14.20 6.05
C ASN A 258 1.83 13.79 5.27
N THR A 259 1.70 13.28 4.04
CA THR A 259 2.83 12.82 3.21
C THR A 259 3.44 13.90 2.30
N THR A 260 2.64 14.85 1.83
CA THR A 260 3.10 15.88 0.88
C THR A 260 3.68 17.07 1.62
N VAL A 261 4.36 17.96 0.90
CA VAL A 261 4.92 19.22 1.44
C VAL A 261 3.84 20.25 1.79
N GLN A 262 2.77 20.27 1.01
CA GLN A 262 1.64 21.18 1.20
C GLN A 262 0.38 20.33 1.25
N CYS A 263 -0.52 20.61 2.20
CA CYS A 263 -1.83 19.98 2.19
C CYS A 263 -2.61 20.55 1.00
N PRO A 264 -2.86 19.75 -0.04
CA PRO A 264 -3.46 20.29 -1.26
C PRO A 264 -4.91 20.70 -0.99
N ASN A 265 -5.44 21.63 -1.77
CA ASN A 265 -6.88 21.96 -1.72
C ASN A 265 -7.71 20.77 -2.20
N ALA A 266 -7.22 20.05 -3.21
CA ALA A 266 -7.79 18.78 -3.66
C ALA A 266 -6.70 17.70 -3.80
N PRO A 267 -6.87 16.51 -3.20
CA PRO A 267 -5.96 15.36 -3.35
C PRO A 267 -5.58 15.00 -4.79
N ILE A 268 -6.51 15.22 -5.72
CA ILE A 268 -6.34 14.96 -7.15
C ILE A 268 -5.25 15.87 -7.76
N ASP A 269 -5.11 17.10 -7.26
CA ASP A 269 -4.13 18.05 -7.77
C ASP A 269 -2.70 17.57 -7.53
N GLU A 270 -2.47 16.87 -6.41
CA GLU A 270 -1.16 16.29 -6.11
C GLU A 270 -0.82 15.15 -7.07
N ILE A 271 -1.77 14.27 -7.38
CA ILE A 271 -1.55 13.16 -8.35
C ILE A 271 -1.19 13.70 -9.73
N LEU A 272 -1.81 14.82 -10.13
CA LEU A 272 -1.65 15.41 -11.46
C LEU A 272 -0.59 16.52 -11.50
N LYS A 273 0.13 16.73 -10.38
CA LYS A 273 1.19 17.72 -10.28
C LYS A 273 2.28 17.42 -11.30
N ASP A 274 2.78 18.48 -11.94
CA ASP A 274 3.84 18.42 -12.96
C ASP A 274 3.52 17.60 -14.22
N LYS A 275 2.28 17.10 -14.38
CA LYS A 275 1.80 16.46 -15.62
C LYS A 275 1.33 17.50 -16.63
N SER A 276 1.73 17.33 -17.89
CA SER A 276 1.19 18.10 -19.01
C SER A 276 -0.31 17.87 -19.20
N ALA A 277 -1.00 18.78 -19.89
CA ALA A 277 -2.43 18.64 -20.18
C ALA A 277 -2.76 17.32 -20.92
N ALA A 278 -1.88 16.88 -21.83
CA ALA A 278 -2.05 15.63 -22.56
C ALA A 278 -1.90 14.40 -21.63
N GLU A 279 -0.92 14.40 -20.73
CA GLU A 279 -0.76 13.34 -19.71
C GLU A 279 -1.97 13.28 -18.77
N ARG A 280 -2.44 14.42 -18.28
CA ARG A 280 -3.63 14.49 -17.42
C ARG A 280 -4.86 13.87 -18.08
N ALA A 281 -5.09 14.16 -19.37
CA ALA A 281 -6.19 13.58 -20.13
C ALA A 281 -6.06 12.05 -20.28
N ARG A 282 -4.85 11.54 -20.54
CA ARG A 282 -4.59 10.09 -20.59
C ARG A 282 -4.82 9.42 -19.24
N ILE A 283 -4.29 9.98 -18.15
CA ILE A 283 -4.48 9.48 -16.79
C ILE A 283 -5.96 9.42 -16.43
N ALA A 284 -6.73 10.48 -16.71
CA ALA A 284 -8.17 10.52 -16.42
C ALA A 284 -8.95 9.46 -17.24
N THR A 285 -8.61 9.30 -18.51
CA THR A 285 -9.23 8.28 -19.38
C THR A 285 -8.92 6.87 -18.89
N LEU A 286 -7.66 6.62 -18.51
CA LEU A 286 -7.22 5.34 -17.97
C LEU A 286 -7.86 5.05 -16.61
N ALA A 287 -8.02 6.05 -15.74
CA ALA A 287 -8.68 5.90 -14.45
C ALA A 287 -10.15 5.49 -14.61
N ALA A 288 -10.86 6.09 -15.58
CA ALA A 288 -12.22 5.70 -15.92
C ALA A 288 -12.28 4.25 -16.44
N ALA A 289 -11.37 3.86 -17.33
CA ALA A 289 -11.30 2.48 -17.82
C ALA A 289 -10.98 1.46 -16.70
N ILE A 290 -10.09 1.81 -15.76
CA ILE A 290 -9.79 0.99 -14.58
C ILE A 290 -11.04 0.83 -13.72
N ARG A 291 -11.73 1.93 -13.41
CA ARG A 291 -12.99 1.92 -12.66
C ARG A 291 -14.00 0.96 -13.31
N ASP A 292 -14.26 1.15 -14.60
CA ASP A 292 -15.26 0.38 -15.32
C ASP A 292 -14.90 -1.12 -15.34
N ALA A 293 -13.61 -1.46 -15.47
CA ALA A 293 -13.14 -2.85 -15.38
C ALA A 293 -13.29 -3.45 -13.97
N LEU A 294 -13.01 -2.68 -12.91
CA LEU A 294 -13.19 -3.12 -11.52
C LEU A 294 -14.67 -3.30 -11.17
N GLU A 295 -15.53 -2.36 -11.57
CA GLU A 295 -16.98 -2.40 -11.34
C GLU A 295 -17.65 -3.52 -12.13
N ALA A 296 -17.18 -3.81 -13.35
CA ALA A 296 -17.66 -4.93 -14.15
C ALA A 296 -17.10 -6.29 -13.70
N GLY A 297 -16.21 -6.34 -12.71
CA GLY A 297 -15.57 -7.59 -12.28
C GLY A 297 -14.67 -8.22 -13.37
N ASN A 298 -14.13 -7.41 -14.28
CA ASN A 298 -13.34 -7.87 -15.42
C ASN A 298 -11.90 -8.21 -15.00
N ILE A 299 -11.72 -9.41 -14.44
CA ILE A 299 -10.42 -9.90 -14.01
C ILE A 299 -9.40 -10.00 -15.17
N GLU A 300 -9.86 -10.27 -16.40
CA GLU A 300 -8.98 -10.44 -17.56
C GLU A 300 -8.34 -9.12 -18.00
N ALA A 301 -8.96 -7.98 -17.67
CA ALA A 301 -8.34 -6.69 -17.88
C ALA A 301 -7.01 -6.60 -17.13
N PHE A 302 -6.86 -7.23 -15.96
CA PHE A 302 -5.70 -7.09 -15.07
C PHE A 302 -4.70 -8.25 -15.16
N LEU A 303 -4.83 -9.08 -16.19
CA LEU A 303 -3.97 -10.23 -16.43
C LEU A 303 -3.31 -10.10 -17.81
N PRO A 304 -2.13 -10.71 -18.01
CA PRO A 304 -1.58 -10.85 -19.35
C PRO A 304 -2.58 -11.64 -20.19
N GLN A 305 -2.92 -11.11 -21.36
CA GLN A 305 -3.61 -11.89 -22.37
C GLN A 305 -2.62 -12.91 -22.93
N ASP A 306 -3.03 -14.16 -23.01
CA ASP A 306 -2.20 -15.23 -23.53
C ASP A 306 -1.89 -14.94 -25.01
N THR A 307 -0.74 -14.30 -25.29
CA THR A 307 -0.30 -14.00 -26.66
C THR A 307 0.21 -15.26 -27.37
N SER A 308 0.13 -16.43 -26.75
CA SER A 308 0.71 -17.70 -27.21
C SER A 308 -0.28 -18.64 -27.90
N ARG A 309 -1.54 -18.26 -28.13
CA ARG A 309 -2.47 -19.05 -28.94
C ARG A 309 -2.54 -18.53 -30.39
N PRO A 310 -1.92 -19.23 -31.36
CA PRO A 310 -2.30 -19.10 -32.77
C PRO A 310 -3.74 -19.61 -33.02
#